data_AF-A0A1Y1RFA5-F1
#
_entry.id   AF-A0A1Y1RFA5-F1
#
_cell.length_a   1.000
_cell.length_b   1.000
_cell.length_c   1.000
_cell.angle_alpha   90.00
_cell.angle_beta   90.00
_cell.angle_gamma   90.00
#
_symmetry.space_group_name_H-M   'P 1'
#
loop_
_entity.id
_entity.type
_entity.pdbx_description
1 polymer ?
#
loop_
_entity_poly.entity_id
_entity_poly.type
_entity_poly.pdbx_seq_one_letter_code
_entity_poly.pdbx_strand_id
1 'polypeptide(L)'
;MSLIKQSKEEYGADFQSHLFEQYKLYVEMADRISARRMLANTFFVGVHTALVTAFTVLLKANFLQPTLSGFAPFIAVILLCFVWWRVIRSYRQLNSGKFLVVHALEQMLPVAPYDEEWVILGSGEDPKKYLPLTHVENLVPLCFGVLYVFLASMMYCNG
;
A
#
# COMPACT_ATOMS: atom_id res chain seq x y z
N MET A 1 -7.74 -22.02 -12.44
CA MET A 1 -8.73 -21.22 -11.70
C MET A 1 -9.93 -21.04 -12.61
N SER A 2 -11.12 -21.57 -12.27
CA SER A 2 -12.32 -21.38 -13.10
C SER A 2 -13.03 -20.10 -12.67
N LEU A 3 -12.84 -19.02 -13.44
CA LEU A 3 -13.51 -17.73 -13.25
C LEU A 3 -15.02 -17.85 -13.54
N ILE A 4 -15.35 -18.48 -14.67
CA ILE A 4 -16.74 -18.84 -15.02
C ILE A 4 -17.19 -20.03 -14.17
N LYS A 5 -18.38 -19.94 -13.58
CA LYS A 5 -19.01 -21.01 -12.78
C LYS A 5 -20.18 -21.70 -13.48
N GLN A 6 -20.84 -21.00 -14.40
CA GLN A 6 -21.95 -21.49 -15.22
C GLN A 6 -21.69 -21.04 -16.65
N SER A 7 -21.86 -21.94 -17.62
CA SER A 7 -21.69 -21.57 -19.03
C SER A 7 -22.78 -20.60 -19.47
N LYS A 8 -22.57 -19.91 -20.60
CA LYS A 8 -23.59 -19.03 -21.18
C LYS A 8 -24.86 -19.81 -21.51
N GLU A 9 -24.71 -21.06 -21.95
CA GLU A 9 -25.81 -21.97 -22.29
C GLU A 9 -26.63 -22.36 -21.05
N GLU A 10 -25.98 -22.61 -19.91
CA GLU A 10 -26.64 -22.94 -18.63
C GLU A 10 -27.27 -21.72 -17.95
N TYR A 11 -26.63 -20.55 -18.06
CA TYR A 11 -27.05 -19.31 -17.40
C TYR A 11 -28.20 -18.62 -18.14
N GLY A 12 -28.22 -18.72 -19.47
CA GLY A 12 -29.26 -18.12 -20.31
C GLY A 12 -28.95 -16.71 -20.81
N ALA A 13 -30.00 -16.02 -21.28
CA ALA A 13 -29.89 -14.78 -22.03
C ALA A 13 -29.22 -13.63 -21.25
N ASP A 14 -29.37 -13.61 -19.93
CA ASP A 14 -28.86 -12.54 -19.06
C ASP A 14 -27.35 -12.62 -18.78
N PHE A 15 -26.67 -13.68 -19.21
CA PHE A 15 -25.25 -13.92 -18.91
C PHE A 15 -24.37 -12.70 -19.22
N GLN A 16 -24.55 -12.08 -20.39
CA GLN A 16 -23.74 -10.94 -20.82
C GLN A 16 -24.03 -9.68 -20.01
N SER A 17 -25.31 -9.43 -19.69
CA SER A 17 -25.74 -8.31 -18.86
C SER A 17 -25.16 -8.44 -17.45
N HIS A 18 -25.31 -9.61 -16.83
CA HIS A 18 -24.79 -9.87 -15.48
C HIS A 18 -23.26 -9.91 -15.43
N LEU A 19 -22.59 -10.44 -16.46
CA LEU A 19 -21.13 -10.37 -16.58
C LEU A 19 -20.65 -8.91 -16.56
N PHE A 20 -21.30 -8.04 -17.33
CA PHE A 20 -20.95 -6.62 -17.38
C PHE A 20 -21.21 -5.91 -16.03
N GLU A 21 -22.33 -6.20 -15.36
CA GLU A 21 -22.60 -5.67 -14.02
C GLU A 21 -21.59 -6.16 -12.97
N GLN A 22 -21.20 -7.45 -13.02
CA GLN A 22 -20.15 -8.00 -12.16
C GLN A 22 -18.82 -7.31 -12.42
N TYR A 23 -18.45 -7.10 -13.68
CA TYR A 23 -17.25 -6.37 -14.07
C TYR A 23 -17.26 -4.95 -13.51
N LYS A 24 -18.34 -4.20 -13.71
CA LYS A 24 -18.49 -2.82 -13.21
C LYS A 24 -18.32 -2.74 -11.68
N LEU A 25 -19.04 -3.59 -10.94
CA LEU A 25 -18.93 -3.65 -9.47
C LEU A 25 -17.52 -4.04 -9.02
N TYR A 26 -16.89 -4.99 -9.72
CA TYR A 26 -15.57 -5.47 -9.35
C TYR A 26 -14.46 -4.45 -9.61
N VAL A 27 -14.51 -3.75 -10.75
CA VAL A 27 -13.62 -2.64 -11.09
C VAL A 27 -13.74 -1.52 -10.05
N GLU A 28 -14.96 -1.13 -9.69
CA GLU A 28 -15.18 -0.11 -8.66
C GLU A 28 -14.58 -0.54 -7.32
N MET A 29 -14.76 -1.81 -6.94
CA MET A 29 -14.12 -2.35 -5.74
C MET A 29 -12.60 -2.43 -5.83
N ALA A 30 -12.03 -2.64 -7.02
CA ALA A 30 -10.59 -2.65 -7.25
C ALA A 30 -10.01 -1.24 -7.08
N ASP A 31 -10.64 -0.22 -7.66
CA ASP A 31 -10.21 1.17 -7.51
C ASP A 31 -10.26 1.65 -6.04
N ARG A 32 -11.31 1.27 -5.30
CA ARG A 32 -11.43 1.59 -3.86
C ARG A 32 -10.25 1.08 -3.01
N ILE A 33 -9.50 0.07 -3.45
CA ILE A 33 -8.30 -0.39 -2.73
C ILE A 33 -7.18 0.65 -2.80
N SER A 34 -7.02 1.32 -3.93
CA SER A 34 -6.04 2.40 -4.09
C SER A 34 -6.31 3.55 -3.11
N ALA A 35 -7.58 3.94 -2.97
CA ALA A 35 -8.00 4.96 -2.00
C ALA A 35 -7.72 4.53 -0.55
N ARG A 36 -7.99 3.26 -0.20
CA ARG A 36 -7.69 2.71 1.14
C ARG A 36 -6.18 2.71 1.44
N ARG A 37 -5.35 2.37 0.44
CA ARG A 37 -3.88 2.43 0.56
C ARG A 37 -3.40 3.86 0.85
N MET A 38 -3.93 4.84 0.12
CA MET A 38 -3.59 6.25 0.31
C MET A 38 -3.99 6.76 1.70
N LEU A 39 -5.19 6.41 2.18
CA LEU A 39 -5.64 6.75 3.52
C LEU A 39 -4.73 6.15 4.60
N ALA A 40 -4.35 4.87 4.46
CA ALA A 40 -3.42 4.23 5.38
C ALA A 40 -2.05 4.94 5.39
N ASN A 41 -1.55 5.32 4.21
CA ASN A 41 -0.29 6.05 4.10
C ASN A 41 -0.34 7.41 4.83
N THR A 42 -1.39 8.20 4.58
CA THR A 42 -1.58 9.50 5.24
C THR A 42 -1.71 9.35 6.76
N PHE A 43 -2.42 8.33 7.23
CA PHE A 43 -2.53 8.02 8.66
C PHE A 43 -1.16 7.78 9.29
N PHE A 44 -0.34 6.90 8.72
CA PHE A 44 0.99 6.60 9.28
C PHE A 44 1.93 7.81 9.22
N VAL A 45 1.90 8.60 8.14
CA VAL A 45 2.67 9.86 8.06
C VAL A 45 2.28 10.79 9.21
N GLY A 46 0.99 10.97 9.47
CA GLY A 46 0.50 11.81 10.57
C GLY A 46 0.97 11.31 11.94
N VAL A 47 0.80 10.01 12.20
CA VAL A 47 1.24 9.37 13.46
C VAL A 47 2.74 9.53 13.66
N HIS A 48 3.56 9.21 12.65
CA HIS A 48 5.01 9.29 12.78
C HIS A 48 5.52 10.73 12.91
N THR A 49 4.89 11.70 12.24
CA THR A 49 5.21 13.13 12.40
C THR A 49 4.96 13.60 13.84
N ALA A 50 3.82 13.23 14.41
CA ALA A 50 3.49 13.53 15.81
C ALA A 50 4.49 12.87 16.78
N LEU A 51 4.84 11.61 16.53
CA LEU A 51 5.82 10.87 17.34
C LEU A 51 7.21 11.51 17.25
N VAL A 52 7.75 11.82 16.06
CA VAL A 52 9.06 12.48 15.94
C VAL A 52 9.10 13.78 16.73
N THR A 53 8.03 14.57 16.68
CA THR A 53 7.88 15.80 17.47
C THR A 53 7.94 15.50 18.97
N ALA A 54 7.17 14.51 19.44
CA ALA A 54 7.15 14.10 20.84
C ALA A 54 8.53 13.62 21.32
N PHE A 55 9.20 12.75 20.57
CA PHE A 55 10.56 12.27 20.90
C PHE A 55 11.56 13.42 20.99
N THR A 56 11.50 14.38 20.07
CA THR A 56 12.38 15.56 20.10
C THR A 56 12.19 16.37 21.40
N VAL A 57 10.93 16.57 21.83
CA VAL A 57 10.62 17.27 23.08
C VAL A 57 11.09 16.48 24.31
N LEU A 58 10.83 15.16 24.34
CA LEU A 58 11.21 14.29 25.45
C LEU A 58 12.74 14.20 25.62
N LEU A 59 13.48 14.16 24.51
CA LEU A 59 14.94 14.20 24.52
C LEU A 59 15.46 15.55 25.05
N LYS A 60 14.92 16.68 24.57
CA LYS A 60 15.30 18.01 25.06
C LYS A 60 15.04 18.21 26.54
N ALA A 61 13.98 17.58 27.07
CA ALA A 61 13.62 17.64 28.48
C ALA A 61 14.33 16.58 29.35
N ASN A 62 15.27 15.80 28.77
CA ASN A 62 16.00 14.73 29.46
C ASN A 62 15.10 13.66 30.12
N PHE A 63 13.90 13.44 29.60
CA PHE A 63 13.01 12.36 30.08
C PHE A 63 13.45 10.99 29.59
N LEU A 64 14.10 10.92 28.43
CA LEU A 64 14.67 9.69 27.88
C LEU A 64 16.15 9.63 28.23
N GLN A 65 16.52 8.57 28.95
CA GLN A 65 17.88 8.34 29.45
C GLN A 65 18.57 7.26 28.59
N PRO A 66 19.91 7.22 28.52
CA PRO A 66 20.66 6.22 27.74
C PRO A 66 20.67 4.83 28.40
N THR A 67 19.53 4.39 28.93
CA THR A 67 19.31 3.09 29.56
C THR A 67 18.48 2.19 28.64
N LEU A 68 18.46 0.90 28.92
CA LEU A 68 17.63 -0.07 28.17
C LEU A 68 16.15 0.37 28.09
N SER A 69 15.61 0.93 29.18
CA SER A 69 14.22 1.42 29.23
C SER A 69 14.01 2.69 28.40
N GLY A 70 15.03 3.55 28.27
CA GLY A 70 14.98 4.72 27.39
C GLY A 70 15.00 4.37 25.89
N PHE A 71 15.58 3.22 25.51
CA PHE A 71 15.54 2.72 24.13
C PHE A 71 14.23 2.00 23.75
N ALA A 72 13.45 1.52 24.73
CA ALA A 72 12.19 0.83 24.49
C ALA A 72 11.20 1.58 23.55
N PRO A 73 10.94 2.90 23.70
CA PRO A 73 10.06 3.61 22.79
C PRO A 73 10.62 3.70 21.36
N PHE A 74 11.95 3.76 21.17
CA PHE A 74 12.55 3.74 19.83
C PHE A 74 12.34 2.40 19.13
N ILE A 75 12.46 1.28 19.86
CA ILE A 75 12.15 -0.05 19.33
C ILE A 75 10.69 -0.12 18.89
N ALA A 76 9.77 0.41 19.70
CA ALA A 76 8.34 0.41 19.38
C ALA A 76 8.02 1.17 18.08
N VAL A 77 8.62 2.34 17.87
CA VAL A 77 8.38 3.13 16.63
C VAL A 77 9.05 2.52 15.40
N ILE A 78 10.18 1.82 15.54
CA ILE A 78 10.79 1.05 14.45
C ILE A 78 9.88 -0.13 14.06
N LEU A 79 9.32 -0.85 15.04
CA LEU A 79 8.32 -1.88 14.77
C LEU A 79 7.08 -1.30 14.09
N LEU A 80 6.65 -0.09 14.47
CA LEU A 80 5.54 0.59 13.82
C LEU A 80 5.86 0.95 12.36
N CYS A 81 7.08 1.39 12.04
CA CYS A 81 7.53 1.57 10.64
C CYS A 81 7.47 0.25 9.85
N PHE A 82 7.86 -0.87 10.46
CA PHE A 82 7.73 -2.18 9.83
C PHE A 82 6.26 -2.57 9.57
N VAL A 83 5.38 -2.32 10.54
CA VAL A 83 3.93 -2.55 10.38
C VAL A 83 3.38 -1.69 9.24
N TRP A 84 3.73 -0.41 9.17
CA TRP A 84 3.35 0.46 8.07
C TRP A 84 3.77 -0.11 6.71
N TRP A 85 5.05 -0.48 6.57
CA TRP A 85 5.54 -1.09 5.35
C TRP A 85 4.78 -2.38 4.97
N ARG A 86 4.48 -3.25 5.96
CA ARG A 86 3.69 -4.47 5.73
C ARG A 86 2.27 -4.16 5.25
N VAL A 87 1.62 -3.14 5.81
CA VAL A 87 0.27 -2.72 5.42
C VAL A 87 0.25 -2.23 3.97
N ILE A 88 1.16 -1.34 3.57
CA ILE A 88 1.24 -0.85 2.19
C ILE A 88 1.54 -1.99 1.21
N ARG A 89 2.48 -2.88 1.57
CA ARG A 89 2.78 -4.06 0.76
C ARG A 89 1.57 -4.97 0.57
N SER A 90 0.77 -5.18 1.61
CA SER A 90 -0.46 -5.98 1.55
C SER A 90 -1.48 -5.38 0.59
N TYR A 91 -1.73 -4.06 0.68
CA TYR A 91 -2.62 -3.37 -0.25
C TYR A 91 -2.14 -3.47 -1.70
N ARG A 92 -0.83 -3.34 -1.95
CA ARG A 92 -0.28 -3.55 -3.30
C ARG A 92 -0.58 -4.95 -3.82
N GLN A 93 -0.31 -5.99 -3.02
CA GLN A 93 -0.53 -7.37 -3.42
C GLN A 93 -2.01 -7.64 -3.74
N LEU A 94 -2.91 -7.15 -2.88
CA LEU A 94 -4.35 -7.26 -3.11
C LEU A 94 -4.78 -6.54 -4.38
N ASN A 95 -4.25 -5.33 -4.63
CA ASN A 95 -4.55 -4.56 -5.83
C ASN A 95 -4.11 -5.30 -7.09
N SER A 96 -2.87 -5.77 -7.14
CA SER A 96 -2.36 -6.58 -8.25
C SER A 96 -3.23 -7.81 -8.52
N GLY A 97 -3.63 -8.54 -7.47
CA GLY A 97 -4.52 -9.69 -7.62
C GLY A 97 -5.91 -9.33 -8.16
N LYS A 98 -6.47 -8.19 -7.76
CA LYS A 98 -7.75 -7.71 -8.30
C LYS A 98 -7.64 -7.34 -9.78
N PHE A 99 -6.60 -6.63 -10.18
CA PHE A 99 -6.42 -6.27 -11.59
C PHE A 99 -6.25 -7.48 -12.50
N LEU A 100 -5.59 -8.55 -12.04
CA LEU A 100 -5.56 -9.83 -12.78
C LEU A 100 -6.96 -10.42 -13.03
N VAL A 101 -7.90 -10.27 -12.08
CA VAL A 101 -9.29 -10.70 -12.27
C VAL A 101 -10.03 -9.75 -13.21
N VAL A 102 -9.76 -8.44 -13.16
CA VAL A 102 -10.30 -7.46 -14.11
C VAL A 102 -9.88 -7.84 -15.54
N HIS A 103 -8.58 -8.03 -15.78
CA HIS A 103 -8.07 -8.46 -17.09
C HIS A 103 -8.69 -9.78 -17.56
N ALA A 104 -8.85 -10.75 -16.67
CA ALA A 104 -9.51 -12.01 -17.01
C ALA A 104 -11.00 -11.85 -17.36
N LEU A 105 -11.71 -10.90 -16.73
CA LEU A 105 -13.09 -10.55 -17.09
C LEU A 105 -13.15 -9.85 -18.46
N GLU A 106 -12.20 -8.96 -18.73
CA GLU A 106 -12.12 -8.22 -19.99
C GLU A 106 -11.93 -9.11 -21.21
N GLN A 107 -11.30 -10.29 -21.08
CA GLN A 107 -11.20 -11.29 -22.16
C GLN A 107 -12.57 -11.80 -22.67
N MET A 108 -13.65 -11.57 -21.91
CA MET A 108 -15.01 -11.97 -22.27
C MET A 108 -15.89 -10.77 -22.66
N LEU A 109 -15.36 -9.55 -22.57
CA LEU A 109 -16.06 -8.31 -22.90
C LEU A 109 -15.60 -7.81 -24.28
N PRO A 110 -16.41 -6.98 -24.96
CA PRO A 110 -16.07 -6.46 -26.29
C PRO A 110 -14.87 -5.49 -26.28
N VAL A 111 -14.52 -4.94 -25.11
CA VAL A 111 -13.42 -3.97 -24.95
C VAL A 111 -12.72 -4.26 -23.62
N ALA A 112 -11.38 -4.15 -23.63
CA ALA A 112 -10.49 -4.41 -22.50
C ALA A 112 -9.68 -3.16 -22.13
N PRO A 113 -10.31 -2.12 -21.56
CA PRO A 113 -9.63 -0.84 -21.29
C PRO A 113 -8.46 -0.97 -20.29
N TYR A 114 -8.56 -1.80 -19.25
CA TYR A 114 -7.48 -1.95 -18.27
C TYR A 114 -6.32 -2.81 -18.80
N ASP A 115 -6.59 -3.76 -19.69
CA ASP A 115 -5.55 -4.50 -20.41
C ASP A 115 -4.73 -3.56 -21.29
N GLU A 116 -5.42 -2.75 -22.11
CA GLU A 116 -4.77 -1.77 -22.98
C GLU A 116 -4.02 -0.70 -22.18
N GLU A 117 -4.59 -0.19 -21.08
CA GLU A 117 -3.91 0.75 -20.17
C GLU A 117 -2.59 0.15 -19.65
N TRP A 118 -2.60 -1.12 -19.23
CA TRP A 118 -1.40 -1.79 -18.75
C TRP A 118 -0.30 -1.91 -19.81
N VAL A 119 -0.69 -2.20 -21.06
CA VAL A 119 0.23 -2.25 -22.22
C VAL A 119 0.81 -0.86 -22.52
N ILE A 120 -0.02 0.19 -22.53
CA ILE A 120 0.41 1.58 -22.75
C ILE A 120 1.42 2.01 -21.67
N LEU A 121 1.18 1.62 -20.42
CA LEU A 121 2.09 1.88 -19.29
C LEU A 121 3.37 1.01 -19.31
N GLY A 122 3.56 0.20 -20.35
CA GLY A 122 4.78 -0.56 -20.59
C GLY A 122 4.86 -1.87 -19.82
N SER A 123 3.73 -2.42 -19.38
CA SER A 123 3.60 -3.77 -18.80
C SER A 123 4.55 -4.04 -17.61
N GLY A 124 5.03 -3.00 -16.94
CA GLY A 124 6.02 -3.10 -15.86
C GLY A 124 7.48 -3.29 -16.31
N GLU A 125 7.76 -3.28 -17.61
CA GLU A 125 9.09 -3.48 -18.19
C GLU A 125 9.83 -2.17 -18.47
N ASP A 126 9.10 -1.06 -18.68
CA ASP A 126 9.68 0.24 -19.02
C ASP A 126 9.46 1.29 -17.90
N PRO A 127 10.46 1.51 -17.03
CA PRO A 127 10.39 2.52 -15.98
C PRO A 127 10.25 3.96 -16.51
N LYS A 128 10.54 4.22 -17.79
CA LYS A 128 10.36 5.55 -18.38
C LYS A 128 8.89 5.85 -18.69
N LYS A 129 8.09 4.81 -18.94
CA LYS A 129 6.64 4.95 -19.21
C LYS A 129 5.84 5.11 -17.93
N TYR A 130 6.14 4.30 -16.91
CA TYR A 130 5.44 4.36 -15.65
C TYR A 130 6.34 3.99 -14.47
N LEU A 131 6.43 4.90 -13.51
CA LEU A 131 7.07 4.65 -12.22
C LEU A 131 5.97 4.40 -11.17
N PRO A 132 5.82 3.16 -10.69
CA PRO A 132 4.80 2.87 -9.68
C PRO A 132 5.07 3.67 -8.41
N LEU A 133 4.05 4.43 -7.96
CA LEU A 133 4.09 5.25 -6.75
C LEU A 133 4.51 4.44 -5.50
N THR A 134 4.32 3.12 -5.52
CA THR A 134 4.68 2.22 -4.42
C THR A 134 6.18 2.23 -4.08
N HIS A 135 7.07 2.58 -5.03
CA HIS A 135 8.49 2.75 -4.69
C HIS A 135 8.69 3.90 -3.70
N VAL A 136 7.99 5.02 -3.93
CA VAL A 136 8.01 6.18 -3.05
C VAL A 136 7.32 5.86 -1.73
N GLU A 137 6.15 5.23 -1.75
CA GLU A 137 5.41 4.85 -0.54
C GLU A 137 6.21 3.91 0.37
N ASN A 138 7.01 2.99 -0.20
CA ASN A 138 7.87 2.10 0.59
C ASN A 138 9.11 2.80 1.17
N LEU A 139 9.52 3.95 0.60
CA LEU A 139 10.66 4.72 1.08
C LEU A 139 10.31 5.53 2.33
N VAL A 140 9.06 5.98 2.47
CA VAL A 140 8.64 6.85 3.59
C VAL A 140 8.82 6.18 4.97
N PRO A 141 8.40 4.92 5.20
CA PRO A 141 8.68 4.24 6.47
C PRO A 141 10.18 4.14 6.79
N LEU A 142 11.02 3.95 5.75
CA LEU A 142 12.47 3.91 5.92
C LEU A 142 13.03 5.26 6.35
N CYS A 143 12.57 6.36 5.75
CA CYS A 143 12.96 7.71 6.16
C CYS A 143 12.65 7.97 7.64
N PHE A 144 11.45 7.61 8.10
CA PHE A 144 11.11 7.71 9.53
C PHE A 144 11.94 6.78 10.40
N GLY A 145 12.21 5.55 9.94
CA GLY A 145 13.12 4.63 10.64
C GLY A 145 14.52 5.22 10.84
N VAL A 146 15.10 5.82 9.80
CA VAL A 146 16.39 6.52 9.87
C VAL A 146 16.33 7.70 10.86
N LEU A 147 15.25 8.48 10.87
CA LEU A 147 15.07 9.57 11.84
C LEU A 147 15.03 9.06 13.28
N TYR A 148 14.36 7.94 13.55
CA TYR A 148 14.34 7.37 14.90
C TYR A 148 15.70 6.83 15.33
N VAL A 149 16.46 6.21 14.42
CA VAL A 149 17.84 5.78 14.68
C VAL A 149 18.72 6.99 14.98
N PHE A 150 18.59 8.07 14.23
CA PHE A 150 19.31 9.31 14.48
C PHE A 150 18.98 9.90 15.87
N LEU A 151 17.69 9.97 16.24
CA LEU A 151 17.26 10.46 17.56
C LEU A 151 17.76 9.55 18.70
N ALA A 152 17.74 8.22 18.51
CA ALA A 152 18.28 7.28 19.49
C ALA A 152 19.81 7.42 19.64
N SER A 153 20.53 7.69 18.55
CA SER A 153 21.97 7.95 18.55
C SER A 153 22.31 9.24 19.30
N MET A 154 21.53 10.30 19.06
CA MET A 154 21.65 11.57 19.79
C MET A 154 21.43 11.39 21.30
N MET A 155 20.48 10.55 21.69
CA MET A 155 20.26 10.20 23.11
C MET A 155 21.49 9.53 23.72
N TYR A 156 22.10 8.59 23.00
CA TYR A 156 23.29 7.88 23.47
C TYR A 156 24.52 8.78 23.60
N CYS A 157 24.72 9.71 22.66
CA CYS A 157 25.89 10.61 22.68
C CYS A 157 25.78 11.74 23.71
N ASN A 158 24.56 12.14 24.09
CA ASN A 158 24.31 13.25 25.03
C ASN A 158 24.10 12.80 26.48
N GLY A 159 24.04 11.49 26.76
CA GLY A 159 23.88 10.92 28.09
C GLY A 159 25.18 10.34 28.62
#